data_AF-A0A4V1IJP3-F1
#
_entry.id   AF-A0A4V1IJP3-F1
#
_cell.length_a   1.000
_cell.length_b   1.000
_cell.length_c   1.000
_cell.angle_alpha   90.00
_cell.angle_beta   90.00
_cell.angle_gamma   90.00
#
_symmetry.space_group_name_H-M   'P 1'
#
loop_
_entity.id
_entity.type
_entity.pdbx_description
1 polymer ?
#
loop_
_entity_poly.entity_id
_entity_poly.type
_entity_poly.pdbx_seq_one_letter_code
_entity_poly.pdbx_strand_id
1 'polypeptide(L)'
;MNNQEILNTFKSIRVYKENDQISLHKPILLLYALAQCFHGKDRLLGFQGIDNAFQDIFLKLDIQGKSENAHYPFGKLENDGIWEVTGSKILKRTSVGHLYKKELLDNNVTGGFIEEVYNAFNQDKEILRSVFNYILETYIDPKLHDKVFALLNITEKQCLFEYRKSPMALIGNQTFSLSRFWTSKTIDLVRKNRNLFSKNNFRETQKALIAGSGVVKGIQGWMQASQLINKIKAGEYELTDFARSIYSNDPVLNKSSTWWAIHISICFSERNEPYAAFFQSLDNLSKDWLKWDSLKNRINLVIEDAAKGSLDSNLQGVRGMFQNDRPLADLGLIEIRKNHEDDKQIQVRLGSPKLTDEIIIHALAMLKFHSFKSRSTVDFSEIIKAGFAHFLCCSPEELRQHLRRMNQTNTWKDYFSFTEAVNLDSVSFTERCDPKITLLPLLQYGNDTWL
;
A
#
# COMPACT_ATOMS: atom_id res chain seq x y z
N MET A 1 26.51 4.82 3.27
CA MET A 1 25.41 4.03 2.65
C MET A 1 24.20 4.92 2.40
N ASN A 2 23.43 4.71 1.33
CA ASN A 2 22.13 5.37 1.13
C ASN A 2 21.00 4.65 1.92
N ASN A 3 19.84 5.28 2.09
CA ASN A 3 18.72 4.73 2.86
C ASN A 3 18.28 3.33 2.39
N GLN A 4 18.30 3.07 1.08
CA GLN A 4 17.90 1.79 0.52
C GLN A 4 18.92 0.69 0.84
N GLU A 5 20.22 1.01 0.79
CA GLU A 5 21.31 0.10 1.17
C GLU A 5 21.23 -0.27 2.66
N ILE A 6 20.95 0.70 3.53
CA ILE A 6 20.78 0.47 4.97
C ILE A 6 19.60 -0.48 5.17
N LEU A 7 18.42 -0.17 4.63
CA LEU A 7 17.25 -1.03 4.77
C LEU A 7 17.51 -2.45 4.25
N ASN A 8 18.15 -2.59 3.09
CA ASN A 8 18.49 -3.90 2.52
C ASN A 8 19.48 -4.68 3.40
N THR A 9 20.42 -3.99 4.05
CA THR A 9 21.36 -4.61 4.98
C THR A 9 20.61 -5.20 6.18
N PHE A 10 19.68 -4.43 6.78
CA PHE A 10 18.83 -4.93 7.85
C PHE A 10 17.92 -6.09 7.42
N LYS A 11 17.41 -6.07 6.18
CA LYS A 11 16.64 -7.19 5.61
C LYS A 11 17.46 -8.46 5.45
N SER A 12 18.78 -8.33 5.24
CA SER A 12 19.69 -9.46 5.03
C SER A 12 20.27 -10.06 6.32
N ILE A 13 19.97 -9.48 7.50
CA ILE A 13 20.48 -9.95 8.79
C ILE A 13 20.10 -11.42 8.98
N ARG A 14 21.10 -12.24 9.27
CA ARG A 14 20.89 -13.68 9.46
C ARG A 14 20.40 -13.92 10.88
N VAL A 15 19.14 -14.35 11.00
CA VAL A 15 18.56 -14.79 12.27
C VAL A 15 18.62 -16.31 12.35
N TYR A 16 19.06 -16.82 13.51
CA TYR A 16 19.14 -18.26 13.76
C TYR A 16 17.75 -18.88 13.76
N LYS A 17 17.62 -20.07 13.14
CA LYS A 17 16.38 -20.85 13.06
C LYS A 17 16.65 -22.26 13.55
N GLU A 18 15.74 -22.79 14.36
CA GLU A 18 15.78 -24.17 14.86
C GLU A 18 14.36 -24.72 14.87
N ASN A 19 14.14 -25.87 14.21
CA ASN A 19 12.83 -26.53 14.09
C ASN A 19 11.69 -25.57 13.66
N ASP A 20 11.92 -24.79 12.61
CA ASP A 20 11.02 -23.76 12.07
C ASP A 20 10.68 -22.58 13.01
N GLN A 21 11.27 -22.53 14.21
CA GLN A 21 11.19 -21.37 15.10
C GLN A 21 12.39 -20.44 14.90
N ILE A 22 12.09 -19.14 14.78
CA ILE A 22 13.09 -18.08 14.62
C ILE A 22 13.52 -17.58 16.00
N SER A 23 14.82 -17.45 16.22
CA SER A 23 15.37 -16.90 17.46
C SER A 23 15.20 -15.38 17.54
N LEU A 24 14.49 -14.90 18.57
CA LEU A 24 14.22 -13.47 18.77
C LEU A 24 15.39 -12.68 19.39
N HIS A 25 16.54 -13.30 19.66
CA HIS A 25 17.65 -12.65 20.33
C HIS A 25 18.23 -11.47 19.52
N LYS A 26 18.44 -11.63 18.21
CA LYS A 26 18.88 -10.49 17.37
C LYS A 26 17.79 -9.44 17.20
N PRO A 27 16.54 -9.79 16.82
CA PRO A 27 15.44 -8.83 16.70
C PRO A 27 15.25 -7.95 17.94
N ILE A 28 15.20 -8.54 19.14
CA ILE A 28 14.96 -7.79 20.37
C ILE A 28 16.10 -6.82 20.69
N LEU A 29 17.36 -7.24 20.53
CA LEU A 29 18.51 -6.35 20.74
C LEU A 29 18.47 -5.18 19.75
N LEU A 30 18.14 -5.44 18.48
CA LEU A 30 18.01 -4.40 17.47
C LEU A 30 16.87 -3.44 17.77
N LEU A 31 15.68 -3.92 18.13
CA LEU A 31 14.55 -3.06 18.51
C LEU A 31 14.91 -2.16 19.69
N TYR A 32 15.60 -2.70 20.70
CA TYR A 32 16.12 -1.90 21.81
C TYR A 32 17.09 -0.82 21.35
N ALA A 33 18.09 -1.17 20.53
CA ALA A 33 19.08 -0.23 20.02
C ALA A 33 18.47 0.88 19.15
N LEU A 34 17.49 0.54 18.30
CA LEU A 34 16.74 1.49 17.48
C LEU A 34 15.89 2.43 18.36
N ALA A 35 15.28 1.92 19.44
CA ALA A 35 14.56 2.74 20.42
C ALA A 35 15.49 3.77 21.08
N GLN A 36 16.73 3.39 21.41
CA GLN A 36 17.71 4.35 21.93
C GLN A 36 18.05 5.45 20.90
N CYS A 37 18.08 5.12 19.60
CA CYS A 37 18.26 6.10 18.52
C CYS A 37 17.06 7.05 18.39
N PHE A 38 15.83 6.58 18.65
CA PHE A 38 14.64 7.45 18.74
C PHE A 38 14.73 8.43 19.91
N HIS A 39 15.29 7.99 21.03
CA HIS A 39 15.51 8.82 22.22
C HIS A 39 16.72 9.75 22.11
N GLY A 40 17.46 9.73 20.99
CA GLY A 40 18.65 10.56 20.78
C GLY A 40 19.80 10.21 21.72
N LYS A 41 19.89 8.95 22.16
CA LYS A 41 20.99 8.45 23.00
C LYS A 41 22.27 8.28 22.21
N ASP A 42 23.38 8.15 22.94
CA ASP A 42 24.71 7.92 22.37
C ASP A 42 24.75 6.68 21.48
N ARG A 43 25.59 6.76 20.44
CA ARG A 43 25.74 5.69 19.44
C ARG A 43 26.16 4.35 20.04
N LEU A 44 27.12 4.38 20.97
CA LEU A 44 27.65 3.21 21.64
C LEU A 44 27.07 3.13 23.05
N LEU A 45 26.36 2.05 23.33
CA LEU A 45 25.67 1.82 24.60
C LEU A 45 26.48 0.84 25.45
N GLY A 46 26.48 1.02 26.77
CA GLY A 46 27.10 0.08 27.70
C GLY A 46 26.41 -1.28 27.66
N PHE A 47 27.20 -2.36 27.56
CA PHE A 47 26.68 -3.72 27.48
C PHE A 47 25.81 -4.10 28.69
N GLN A 48 26.16 -3.64 29.90
CA GLN A 48 25.34 -3.87 31.09
C GLN A 48 23.92 -3.30 30.96
N GLY A 49 23.78 -2.10 30.37
CA GLY A 49 22.47 -1.49 30.11
C GLY A 49 21.67 -2.27 29.07
N ILE A 50 22.34 -2.69 27.98
CA ILE A 50 21.73 -3.55 26.96
C ILE A 50 21.26 -4.87 27.57
N ASP A 51 22.11 -5.55 28.35
CA ASP A 51 21.83 -6.87 28.93
C ASP A 51 20.63 -6.83 29.90
N ASN A 52 20.54 -5.79 30.73
CA ASN A 52 19.41 -5.59 31.65
C ASN A 52 18.10 -5.35 30.89
N ALA A 53 18.10 -4.45 29.91
CA ALA A 53 16.89 -4.15 29.12
C ALA A 53 16.45 -5.35 28.28
N PHE A 54 17.42 -6.05 27.68
CA PHE A 54 17.17 -7.26 26.91
C PHE A 54 16.49 -8.35 27.76
N GLN A 55 16.99 -8.59 28.98
CA GLN A 55 16.39 -9.55 29.91
C GLN A 55 14.96 -9.16 30.30
N ASP A 56 14.74 -7.89 30.62
CA ASP A 56 13.42 -7.36 30.98
C ASP A 56 12.40 -7.52 29.84
N ILE A 57 12.82 -7.24 28.60
CA ILE A 57 11.97 -7.41 27.42
C ILE A 57 11.60 -8.88 27.18
N PHE A 58 12.58 -9.79 27.23
CA PHE A 58 12.33 -11.22 27.07
C PHE A 58 11.35 -11.75 28.12
N LEU A 59 11.55 -11.35 29.39
CA LEU A 59 10.72 -11.78 30.50
C LEU A 59 9.29 -11.27 30.36
N LYS A 60 9.10 -9.99 30.06
CA LYS A 60 7.77 -9.36 30.00
C LYS A 60 6.96 -9.71 28.74
N LEU A 61 7.64 -10.13 27.67
CA LEU A 61 7.00 -10.61 26.44
C LEU A 61 6.73 -12.12 26.45
N ASP A 62 7.17 -12.85 27.48
CA ASP A 62 7.05 -14.31 27.57
C ASP A 62 7.68 -15.03 26.35
N ILE A 63 8.83 -14.53 25.91
CA ILE A 63 9.54 -15.07 24.74
C ILE A 63 10.29 -16.34 25.13
N GLN A 64 10.06 -17.43 24.39
CA GLN A 64 10.85 -18.65 24.52
C GLN A 64 12.32 -18.40 24.17
N GLY A 65 13.22 -18.69 25.11
CA GLY A 65 14.66 -18.49 24.94
C GLY A 65 15.36 -18.17 26.26
N LYS A 66 16.69 -18.13 26.21
CA LYS A 66 17.53 -17.79 27.37
C LYS A 66 17.80 -16.29 27.40
N SER A 67 16.99 -15.56 28.17
CA SER A 67 17.07 -14.10 28.30
C SER A 67 18.44 -13.62 28.79
N GLU A 68 19.19 -14.47 29.50
CA GLU A 68 20.55 -14.18 29.99
C GLU A 68 21.62 -14.08 28.88
N ASN A 69 21.28 -14.38 27.62
CA ASN A 69 22.23 -14.53 26.51
C ASN A 69 22.36 -13.30 25.59
N ALA A 70 22.15 -12.08 26.08
CA ALA A 70 22.29 -10.86 25.27
C ALA A 70 23.68 -10.69 24.63
N HIS A 71 24.73 -11.27 25.23
CA HIS A 71 26.10 -11.26 24.72
C HIS A 71 26.26 -11.99 23.36
N TYR A 72 25.38 -12.93 23.02
CA TYR A 72 25.40 -13.61 21.72
C TYR A 72 24.98 -12.69 20.57
N PRO A 73 23.76 -12.12 20.53
CA PRO A 73 23.40 -11.17 19.48
C PRO A 73 24.32 -9.94 19.50
N PHE A 74 24.75 -9.46 20.67
CA PHE A 74 25.65 -8.31 20.80
C PHE A 74 26.94 -8.47 19.99
N GLY A 75 27.60 -9.63 20.07
CA GLY A 75 28.81 -9.91 19.29
C GLY A 75 28.56 -10.44 17.87
N LYS A 76 27.41 -11.08 17.61
CA LYS A 76 27.10 -11.65 16.29
C LYS A 76 26.68 -10.59 15.27
N LEU A 77 26.12 -9.46 15.71
CA LEU A 77 25.72 -8.38 14.82
C LEU A 77 26.90 -7.70 14.11
N GLU A 78 28.13 -7.82 14.64
CA GLU A 78 29.34 -7.37 13.93
C GLU A 78 29.52 -8.12 12.59
N ASN A 79 29.14 -9.40 12.53
CA ASN A 79 29.22 -10.20 11.31
C ASN A 79 28.15 -9.80 10.28
N ASP A 80 27.09 -9.12 10.71
CA ASP A 80 26.05 -8.57 9.82
C ASP A 80 26.44 -7.18 9.29
N GLY A 81 27.61 -6.64 9.68
CA GLY A 81 28.16 -5.39 9.15
C GLY A 81 27.47 -4.11 9.62
N ILE A 82 26.56 -4.19 10.58
CA ILE A 82 25.78 -3.03 11.07
C ILE A 82 26.15 -2.60 12.49
N TRP A 83 26.98 -3.39 13.18
CA TRP A 83 27.26 -3.23 14.60
C TRP A 83 28.77 -3.23 14.86
N GLU A 84 29.18 -2.51 15.89
CA GLU A 84 30.55 -2.52 16.37
C GLU A 84 30.61 -2.65 17.89
N VAL A 85 31.65 -3.33 18.36
CA VAL A 85 31.94 -3.49 19.79
C VAL A 85 33.31 -2.87 20.10
N THR A 86 33.37 -2.00 21.11
CA THR A 86 34.63 -1.36 21.50
C THR A 86 35.65 -2.38 21.95
N GLY A 87 36.83 -2.36 21.32
CA GLY A 87 37.89 -3.33 21.64
C GLY A 87 37.59 -4.76 21.17
N SER A 88 36.65 -4.98 20.24
CA SER A 88 36.23 -6.32 19.79
C SER A 88 37.38 -7.28 19.45
N LYS A 89 38.48 -6.78 18.87
CA LYS A 89 39.65 -7.58 18.47
C LYS A 89 40.43 -8.18 19.64
N ILE A 90 40.34 -7.59 20.83
CA ILE A 90 41.07 -8.04 22.03
C ILE A 90 40.17 -8.81 23.01
N LEU A 91 38.86 -8.86 22.76
CA LEU A 91 37.92 -9.62 23.57
C LEU A 91 38.00 -11.12 23.25
N LYS A 92 37.84 -11.95 24.27
CA LYS A 92 37.86 -13.41 24.12
C LYS A 92 36.59 -13.85 23.39
N ARG A 93 36.74 -14.88 22.57
CA ARG A 93 35.63 -15.54 21.88
C ARG A 93 35.69 -17.04 22.05
N THR A 94 34.53 -17.68 22.08
CA THR A 94 34.42 -19.14 21.98
C THR A 94 34.83 -19.62 20.59
N SER A 95 35.00 -20.92 20.42
CA SER A 95 35.29 -21.54 19.10
C SER A 95 34.23 -21.23 18.03
N VAL A 96 32.99 -20.94 18.43
CA VAL A 96 31.87 -20.55 17.55
C VAL A 96 31.72 -19.03 17.40
N GLY A 97 32.65 -18.25 17.97
CA GLY A 97 32.76 -16.81 17.83
C GLY A 97 31.92 -15.98 18.80
N HIS A 98 31.36 -16.56 19.86
CA HIS A 98 30.59 -15.82 20.87
C HIS A 98 31.51 -15.09 21.87
N LEU A 99 31.20 -13.84 22.19
CA LEU A 99 31.89 -13.07 23.24
C LEU A 99 31.57 -13.64 24.63
N TYR A 100 32.45 -13.43 25.61
CA TYR A 100 32.21 -13.86 27.00
C TYR A 100 31.47 -12.79 27.80
N LYS A 101 30.26 -13.10 28.28
CA LYS A 101 29.42 -12.16 29.05
C LYS A 101 30.16 -11.48 30.21
N LYS A 102 30.88 -12.25 31.02
CA LYS A 102 31.62 -11.74 32.19
C LYS A 102 32.67 -10.70 31.79
N GLU A 103 33.41 -10.95 30.71
CA GLU A 103 34.43 -10.02 30.22
C GLU A 103 33.81 -8.71 29.70
N LEU A 104 32.64 -8.78 29.04
CA LEU A 104 31.92 -7.59 28.60
C LEU A 104 31.48 -6.70 29.79
N LEU A 105 31.06 -7.32 30.89
CA LEU A 105 30.64 -6.64 32.11
C LEU A 105 31.85 -6.07 32.87
N ASP A 106 32.86 -6.89 33.15
CA ASP A 106 34.05 -6.50 33.93
C ASP A 106 34.80 -5.33 33.25
N ASN A 107 34.85 -5.31 31.92
CA ASN A 107 35.54 -4.27 31.15
C ASN A 107 34.64 -3.09 30.74
N ASN A 108 33.38 -3.03 31.19
CA ASN A 108 32.40 -2.00 30.79
C ASN A 108 32.32 -1.79 29.27
N VAL A 109 32.32 -2.89 28.51
CA VAL A 109 32.36 -2.83 27.05
C VAL A 109 31.11 -2.12 26.53
N THR A 110 31.30 -1.27 25.53
CA THR A 110 30.20 -0.60 24.82
C THR A 110 30.07 -1.16 23.40
N GLY A 111 28.88 -1.05 22.84
CA GLY A 111 28.62 -1.43 21.46
C GLY A 111 27.35 -0.80 20.93
N GLY A 112 27.23 -0.75 19.61
CA GLY A 112 26.16 -0.02 18.96
C GLY A 112 26.22 -0.13 17.45
N PHE A 113 25.34 0.62 16.78
CA PHE A 113 25.40 0.74 15.33
C PHE A 113 26.72 1.35 14.88
N ILE A 114 27.25 0.88 13.75
CA ILE A 114 28.40 1.54 13.11
C ILE A 114 28.08 3.00 12.82
N GLU A 115 29.12 3.83 12.77
CA GLU A 115 28.99 5.28 12.61
C GLU A 115 28.12 5.67 11.40
N GLU A 116 28.30 5.00 10.27
CA GLU A 116 27.51 5.27 9.05
C GLU A 116 26.01 5.06 9.25
N VAL A 117 25.62 3.97 9.90
CA VAL A 117 24.21 3.62 10.16
C VAL A 117 23.60 4.58 11.19
N TYR A 118 24.33 4.88 12.26
CA TYR A 118 23.87 5.80 13.29
C TYR A 118 23.69 7.22 12.76
N ASN A 119 24.64 7.71 11.95
CA ASN A 119 24.56 9.02 11.32
C ASN A 119 23.36 9.10 10.37
N ALA A 120 23.08 8.05 9.59
CA ALA A 120 21.90 7.99 8.75
C ALA A 120 20.59 8.06 9.57
N PHE A 121 20.50 7.32 10.69
CA PHE A 121 19.34 7.37 11.59
C PHE A 121 19.15 8.72 12.29
N ASN A 122 20.21 9.51 12.46
CA ASN A 122 20.12 10.86 13.01
C ASN A 122 19.77 11.91 11.96
N GLN A 123 20.25 11.74 10.73
CA GLN A 123 19.93 12.64 9.61
C GLN A 123 18.50 12.43 9.09
N ASP A 124 18.03 11.18 9.07
CA ASP A 124 16.72 10.83 8.57
C ASP A 124 16.02 9.82 9.51
N LYS A 125 14.98 10.30 10.18
CA LYS A 125 14.19 9.46 11.09
C LYS A 125 13.25 8.50 10.34
N GLU A 126 13.00 8.69 9.04
CA GLU A 126 12.18 7.78 8.24
C GLU A 126 12.88 6.44 8.00
N ILE A 127 14.20 6.44 7.76
CA ILE A 127 14.95 5.19 7.63
C ILE A 127 15.04 4.45 8.97
N LEU A 128 15.20 5.17 10.08
CA LEU A 128 15.14 4.59 11.44
C LEU A 128 13.79 3.90 11.69
N ARG A 129 12.68 4.58 11.36
CA ARG A 129 11.32 4.02 11.42
C ARG A 129 11.13 2.81 10.52
N SER A 130 11.57 2.91 9.28
CA SER A 130 11.46 1.83 8.28
C SER A 130 12.16 0.56 8.75
N VAL A 131 13.36 0.71 9.33
CA VAL A 131 14.11 -0.42 9.90
C VAL A 131 13.42 -0.96 11.16
N PHE A 132 12.95 -0.09 12.06
CA PHE A 132 12.22 -0.51 13.26
C PHE A 132 10.97 -1.33 12.92
N ASN A 133 10.10 -0.80 12.05
CA ASN A 133 8.87 -1.49 11.64
C ASN A 133 9.16 -2.78 10.91
N TYR A 134 10.15 -2.79 10.02
CA TYR A 134 10.55 -4.03 9.34
C TYR A 134 10.89 -5.12 10.36
N ILE A 135 11.70 -4.82 11.38
CA ILE A 135 12.08 -5.81 12.40
C ILE A 135 10.87 -6.21 13.25
N LEU A 136 10.05 -5.24 13.68
CA LEU A 136 8.86 -5.49 14.49
C LEU A 136 7.86 -6.40 13.75
N GLU A 137 7.49 -6.04 12.52
CA GLU A 137 6.51 -6.75 11.70
C GLU A 137 7.01 -8.12 11.22
N THR A 138 8.32 -8.25 10.97
CA THR A 138 8.91 -9.52 10.47
C THR A 138 9.04 -10.55 11.59
N TYR A 139 9.37 -10.15 12.82
CA TYR A 139 9.80 -11.07 13.86
C TYR A 139 8.88 -11.14 15.09
N ILE A 140 8.04 -10.13 15.34
CA ILE A 140 7.21 -10.06 16.54
C ILE A 140 5.73 -10.24 16.18
N ASP A 141 5.03 -11.12 16.89
CA ASP A 141 3.58 -11.31 16.75
C ASP A 141 2.86 -9.95 16.94
N PRO A 142 1.96 -9.54 16.01
CA PRO A 142 1.19 -8.30 16.12
C PRO A 142 0.52 -8.08 17.48
N LYS A 143 0.08 -9.14 18.17
CA LYS A 143 -0.54 -9.07 19.51
C LYS A 143 0.41 -8.57 20.60
N LEU A 144 1.72 -8.60 20.35
CA LEU A 144 2.75 -8.17 21.29
C LEU A 144 3.28 -6.77 20.98
N HIS A 145 2.87 -6.13 19.89
CA HIS A 145 3.41 -4.83 19.46
C HIS A 145 3.19 -3.73 20.49
N ASP A 146 1.98 -3.61 21.05
CA ASP A 146 1.68 -2.64 22.12
C ASP A 146 2.57 -2.82 23.34
N LYS A 147 2.85 -4.07 23.72
CA LYS A 147 3.76 -4.37 24.82
C LYS A 147 5.19 -3.98 24.48
N VAL A 148 5.67 -4.26 23.26
CA VAL A 148 7.01 -3.84 22.80
C VAL A 148 7.15 -2.32 22.88
N PHE A 149 6.16 -1.57 22.39
CA PHE A 149 6.17 -0.11 22.46
C PHE A 149 6.26 0.41 23.89
N ALA A 150 5.44 -0.15 24.80
CA ALA A 150 5.46 0.20 26.21
C ALA A 150 6.83 -0.10 26.87
N LEU A 151 7.41 -1.26 26.59
CA LEU A 151 8.71 -1.68 27.15
C LEU A 151 9.87 -0.83 26.67
N LEU A 152 9.84 -0.44 25.40
CA LEU A 152 10.88 0.38 24.79
C LEU A 152 10.69 1.87 25.06
N ASN A 153 9.60 2.27 25.74
CA ASN A 153 9.22 3.65 26.01
C ASN A 153 9.21 4.50 24.73
N ILE A 154 8.64 3.92 23.66
CA ILE A 154 8.42 4.57 22.38
C ILE A 154 6.92 4.54 22.09
N THR A 155 6.41 5.63 21.53
CA THR A 155 5.01 5.71 21.11
C THR A 155 4.83 5.06 19.73
N GLU A 156 3.63 4.55 19.47
CA GLU A 156 3.24 4.08 18.14
C GLU A 156 3.56 5.13 17.07
N LYS A 157 3.26 6.42 17.36
CA LYS A 157 3.55 7.57 16.48
C LYS A 157 5.04 7.78 16.17
N GLN A 158 5.95 7.32 17.02
CA GLN A 158 7.39 7.41 16.77
C GLN A 158 7.87 6.33 15.81
N CYS A 159 7.23 5.16 15.83
CA CYS A 159 7.72 3.94 15.18
C CYS A 159 6.97 3.65 13.90
N LEU A 160 5.64 3.70 13.95
CA LEU A 160 4.83 3.72 12.74
C LEU A 160 5.39 4.80 11.86
N PHE A 161 5.40 4.51 10.55
CA PHE A 161 5.20 5.56 9.60
C PHE A 161 4.15 6.49 10.25
N GLU A 162 4.50 7.76 10.48
CA GLU A 162 3.59 8.71 9.89
C GLU A 162 3.52 8.20 8.45
N TYR A 163 2.50 7.38 8.17
CA TYR A 163 1.67 7.76 7.09
C TYR A 163 1.33 9.21 7.53
N ARG A 164 2.16 10.15 7.06
CA ARG A 164 1.66 10.94 5.98
C ARG A 164 0.99 9.92 5.05
N LYS A 165 -0.26 9.55 5.41
CA LYS A 165 -1.41 9.86 4.59
C LYS A 165 -1.01 11.23 4.14
N SER A 166 -0.32 11.27 3.00
CA SER A 166 -0.31 12.45 2.16
C SER A 166 -1.79 12.81 2.21
N PRO A 167 -2.16 13.85 2.98
CA PRO A 167 -3.40 13.91 3.76
C PRO A 167 -4.49 13.31 2.91
N MET A 168 -4.99 12.13 3.30
CA MET A 168 -5.53 11.12 2.39
C MET A 168 -6.23 11.80 1.23
N ALA A 169 -5.55 11.82 0.09
CA ALA A 169 -5.80 12.88 -0.88
C ALA A 169 -7.12 12.61 -1.56
N LEU A 170 -8.19 13.23 -1.05
CA LEU A 170 -9.52 12.99 -1.58
C LEU A 170 -9.54 13.36 -3.07
N ILE A 171 -10.32 12.61 -3.83
CA ILE A 171 -10.72 12.98 -5.18
C ILE A 171 -11.44 14.32 -5.06
N GLY A 172 -10.79 15.42 -5.41
CA GLY A 172 -11.40 16.74 -5.42
C GLY A 172 -12.39 16.88 -6.58
N ASN A 173 -13.54 16.19 -6.52
CA ASN A 173 -14.48 16.10 -7.62
C ASN A 173 -15.60 17.15 -7.61
N GLN A 174 -15.78 17.89 -6.52
CA GLN A 174 -16.79 18.96 -6.39
C GLN A 174 -18.22 18.47 -6.70
N THR A 175 -18.61 17.26 -6.25
CA THR A 175 -19.89 16.56 -6.55
C THR A 175 -20.07 16.07 -7.98
N PHE A 176 -19.13 16.36 -8.89
CA PHE A 176 -19.26 15.97 -10.29
C PHE A 176 -18.78 14.54 -10.53
N SER A 177 -19.41 13.87 -11.50
CA SER A 177 -18.91 12.64 -12.09
C SER A 177 -18.27 12.90 -13.45
N LEU A 178 -17.25 12.14 -13.78
CA LEU A 178 -16.56 12.21 -15.07
C LEU A 178 -17.44 11.61 -16.18
N SER A 179 -17.32 12.09 -17.42
CA SER A 179 -18.04 11.56 -18.60
C SER A 179 -17.03 11.15 -19.67
N ARG A 180 -17.47 10.33 -20.63
CA ARG A 180 -16.67 9.97 -21.81
C ARG A 180 -16.14 11.19 -22.56
N PHE A 181 -17.00 12.17 -22.79
CA PHE A 181 -16.63 13.43 -23.44
C PHE A 181 -15.56 14.18 -22.64
N TRP A 182 -15.76 14.39 -21.33
CA TRP A 182 -14.80 15.14 -20.52
C TRP A 182 -13.45 14.43 -20.41
N THR A 183 -13.44 13.11 -20.24
CA THR A 183 -12.20 12.34 -20.18
C THR A 183 -11.41 12.44 -21.49
N SER A 184 -12.03 12.07 -22.61
CA SER A 184 -11.36 12.04 -23.93
C SER A 184 -10.89 13.43 -24.35
N LYS A 185 -11.76 14.45 -24.18
CA LYS A 185 -11.42 15.84 -24.50
C LYS A 185 -10.27 16.35 -23.65
N THR A 186 -10.25 16.03 -22.36
CA THR A 186 -9.17 16.48 -21.47
C THR A 186 -7.84 15.82 -21.80
N ILE A 187 -7.82 14.53 -22.17
CA ILE A 187 -6.61 13.85 -22.65
C ILE A 187 -6.04 14.56 -23.88
N ASP A 188 -6.88 14.85 -24.90
CA ASP A 188 -6.44 15.54 -26.11
C ASP A 188 -5.94 16.96 -25.83
N LEU A 189 -6.59 17.69 -24.93
CA LEU A 189 -6.20 19.05 -24.55
C LEU A 189 -4.87 19.08 -23.78
N VAL A 190 -4.67 18.22 -22.78
CA VAL A 190 -3.42 18.17 -21.99
C VAL A 190 -2.23 17.74 -22.85
N ARG A 191 -2.45 16.84 -23.82
CA ARG A 191 -1.44 16.45 -24.81
C ARG A 191 -0.88 17.65 -25.58
N LYS A 192 -1.74 18.63 -25.88
CA LYS A 192 -1.40 19.83 -26.67
C LYS A 192 -0.93 21.00 -25.81
N ASN A 193 -1.45 21.12 -24.59
CA ASN A 193 -1.16 22.23 -23.69
C ASN A 193 -1.01 21.75 -22.24
N ARG A 194 0.23 21.66 -21.77
CA ARG A 194 0.53 21.28 -20.38
C ARG A 194 -0.02 22.27 -19.35
N ASN A 195 -0.20 23.53 -19.72
CA ASN A 195 -0.70 24.60 -18.85
C ASN A 195 -2.24 24.72 -18.87
N LEU A 196 -2.97 23.68 -19.28
CA LEU A 196 -4.43 23.69 -19.45
C LEU A 196 -5.17 24.21 -18.20
N PHE A 197 -4.76 23.78 -17.01
CA PHE A 197 -5.42 24.14 -15.75
C PHE A 197 -4.79 25.36 -15.04
N SER A 198 -3.90 26.10 -15.72
CA SER A 198 -3.32 27.32 -15.17
C SER A 198 -4.34 28.45 -15.11
N LYS A 199 -4.12 29.43 -14.21
CA LYS A 199 -5.00 30.61 -14.08
C LYS A 199 -5.20 31.36 -15.42
N ASN A 200 -4.14 31.46 -16.22
CA ASN A 200 -4.16 32.19 -17.49
C ASN A 200 -4.97 31.48 -18.58
N ASN A 201 -5.01 30.14 -18.55
CA ASN A 201 -5.74 29.34 -19.56
C ASN A 201 -7.14 28.94 -19.12
N PHE A 202 -7.52 29.22 -17.85
CA PHE A 202 -8.73 28.67 -17.25
C PHE A 202 -10.03 29.00 -18.03
N ARG A 203 -10.16 30.23 -18.55
CA ARG A 203 -11.33 30.63 -19.36
C ARG A 203 -11.44 29.84 -20.66
N GLU A 204 -10.32 29.61 -21.35
CA GLU A 204 -10.30 28.81 -22.58
C GLU A 204 -10.55 27.33 -22.27
N THR A 205 -10.05 26.83 -21.15
CA THR A 205 -10.35 25.46 -20.67
C THR A 205 -11.84 25.26 -20.40
N GLN A 206 -12.51 26.23 -19.78
CA GLN A 206 -13.96 26.19 -19.58
C GLN A 206 -14.73 26.14 -20.91
N LYS A 207 -14.32 26.93 -21.91
CA LYS A 207 -14.92 26.89 -23.26
C LYS A 207 -14.69 25.54 -23.94
N ALA A 208 -13.46 25.04 -23.90
CA ALA A 208 -13.07 23.80 -24.59
C ALA A 208 -13.73 22.55 -23.98
N LEU A 209 -13.98 22.55 -22.67
CA LEU A 209 -14.67 21.48 -21.94
C LEU A 209 -16.19 21.70 -21.81
N ILE A 210 -16.70 22.85 -22.27
CA ILE A 210 -18.11 23.25 -22.16
C ILE A 210 -18.58 23.10 -20.70
N ALA A 211 -17.79 23.66 -19.78
CA ALA A 211 -17.88 23.37 -18.36
C ALA A 211 -17.64 24.61 -17.48
N GLY A 212 -18.43 24.73 -16.41
CA GLY A 212 -18.26 25.77 -15.38
C GLY A 212 -16.98 25.57 -14.54
N SER A 213 -16.60 26.58 -13.77
CA SER A 213 -15.35 26.57 -12.97
C SER A 213 -15.27 25.40 -12.00
N GLY A 214 -16.36 25.12 -11.27
CA GLY A 214 -16.44 23.97 -10.36
C GLY A 214 -16.30 22.64 -11.09
N VAL A 215 -16.96 22.50 -12.25
CA VAL A 215 -16.89 21.30 -13.09
C VAL A 215 -15.47 21.05 -13.59
N VAL A 216 -14.79 22.09 -14.10
CA VAL A 216 -13.40 21.97 -14.56
C VAL A 216 -12.47 21.52 -13.44
N LYS A 217 -12.63 22.05 -12.22
CA LYS A 217 -11.88 21.57 -11.05
C LYS A 217 -12.19 20.11 -10.72
N GLY A 218 -13.47 19.71 -10.82
CA GLY A 218 -13.89 18.33 -10.63
C GLY A 218 -13.30 17.38 -11.68
N ILE A 219 -13.30 17.77 -12.96
CA ILE A 219 -12.65 17.04 -14.06
C ILE A 219 -11.17 16.89 -13.76
N GLN A 220 -10.47 17.97 -13.39
CA GLN A 220 -9.06 17.93 -13.01
C GLN A 220 -8.80 16.93 -11.88
N GLY A 221 -9.63 16.95 -10.82
CA GLY A 221 -9.54 16.01 -9.71
C GLY A 221 -9.69 14.56 -10.15
N TRP A 222 -10.67 14.26 -11.01
CA TRP A 222 -10.87 12.93 -11.57
C TRP A 222 -9.74 12.47 -12.50
N MET A 223 -9.22 13.36 -13.34
CA MET A 223 -8.11 13.04 -14.25
C MET A 223 -6.83 12.69 -13.46
N GLN A 224 -6.61 13.32 -12.32
CA GLN A 224 -5.52 12.96 -11.40
C GLN A 224 -5.82 11.65 -10.66
N ALA A 225 -7.04 11.47 -10.15
CA ALA A 225 -7.43 10.25 -9.43
C ALA A 225 -7.36 9.00 -10.31
N SER A 226 -7.78 9.10 -11.58
CA SER A 226 -7.66 8.04 -12.58
C SER A 226 -6.26 7.85 -13.16
N GLN A 227 -5.27 8.60 -12.64
CA GLN A 227 -3.88 8.56 -13.09
C GLN A 227 -3.72 8.82 -14.61
N LEU A 228 -4.65 9.56 -15.21
CA LEU A 228 -4.58 9.95 -16.61
C LEU A 228 -3.64 11.15 -16.83
N ILE A 229 -3.49 11.98 -15.81
CA ILE A 229 -2.55 13.11 -15.81
C ILE A 229 -1.68 13.11 -14.56
N ASN A 230 -0.42 13.49 -14.73
CA ASN A 230 0.50 13.78 -13.64
C ASN A 230 0.69 15.30 -13.50
N LYS A 231 0.72 15.77 -12.26
CA LYS A 231 1.02 17.16 -11.95
C LYS A 231 2.54 17.36 -11.96
N ILE A 232 3.04 18.21 -12.84
CA ILE A 232 4.46 18.61 -12.84
C ILE A 232 4.65 19.70 -11.79
N LYS A 233 3.84 20.76 -11.89
CA LYS A 233 3.81 21.88 -10.93
C LYS A 233 2.42 22.53 -10.93
N ALA A 234 2.25 23.61 -10.16
CA ALA A 234 0.96 24.29 -10.08
C ALA A 234 0.50 24.78 -11.47
N GLY A 235 -0.65 24.29 -11.93
CA GLY A 235 -1.23 24.65 -13.23
C GLY A 235 -0.64 23.91 -14.44
N GLU A 236 0.40 23.08 -14.25
CA GLU A 236 1.09 22.36 -15.32
C GLU A 236 0.99 20.84 -15.13
N TYR A 237 0.48 20.15 -16.15
CA TYR A 237 0.15 18.74 -16.15
C TYR A 237 0.62 18.07 -17.44
N GLU A 238 0.93 16.78 -17.37
CA GLU A 238 1.22 15.97 -18.55
C GLU A 238 0.47 14.64 -18.52
N LEU A 239 0.30 14.03 -19.69
CA LEU A 239 -0.25 12.68 -19.79
C LEU A 239 0.73 11.66 -19.21
N THR A 240 0.19 10.72 -18.45
CA THR A 240 0.90 9.51 -18.01
C THR A 240 1.08 8.53 -19.18
N ASP A 241 1.99 7.55 -19.02
CA ASP A 241 2.13 6.48 -20.01
C ASP A 241 0.83 5.65 -20.15
N PHE A 242 0.08 5.52 -19.05
CA PHE A 242 -1.26 4.94 -19.03
C PHE A 242 -2.22 5.70 -19.96
N ALA A 243 -2.32 7.03 -19.83
CA ALA A 243 -3.18 7.85 -20.69
C ALA A 243 -2.73 7.86 -22.16
N ARG A 244 -1.41 7.87 -22.41
CA ARG A 244 -0.88 7.78 -23.79
C ARG A 244 -1.25 6.44 -24.44
N SER A 245 -1.19 5.35 -23.66
CA SER A 245 -1.59 4.02 -24.12
C SER A 245 -3.08 3.95 -24.43
N ILE A 246 -3.93 4.49 -23.55
CA ILE A 246 -5.38 4.63 -23.81
C ILE A 246 -5.62 5.45 -25.07
N TYR A 247 -5.01 6.64 -25.18
CA TYR A 247 -5.21 7.52 -26.33
C TYR A 247 -4.85 6.85 -27.66
N SER A 248 -3.82 6.01 -27.67
CA SER A 248 -3.36 5.31 -28.87
C SER A 248 -4.25 4.12 -29.27
N ASN A 249 -5.00 3.53 -28.33
CA ASN A 249 -5.79 2.32 -28.55
C ASN A 249 -7.32 2.53 -28.54
N ASP A 250 -7.79 3.59 -27.89
CA ASP A 250 -9.20 3.95 -27.74
C ASP A 250 -9.37 5.46 -27.48
N PRO A 251 -9.02 6.34 -28.44
CA PRO A 251 -9.02 7.80 -28.24
C PRO A 251 -10.39 8.40 -27.91
N VAL A 252 -11.47 7.70 -28.25
CA VAL A 252 -12.86 8.11 -27.98
C VAL A 252 -13.46 7.42 -26.74
N LEU A 253 -12.74 6.48 -26.12
CA LEU A 253 -13.09 5.78 -24.89
C LEU A 253 -14.40 4.97 -25.00
N ASN A 254 -14.59 4.24 -26.10
CA ASN A 254 -15.81 3.48 -26.37
C ASN A 254 -15.78 2.02 -25.88
N LYS A 255 -14.61 1.49 -25.49
CA LYS A 255 -14.49 0.08 -25.06
C LYS A 255 -14.73 -0.06 -23.56
N SER A 256 -15.42 -1.12 -23.11
CA SER A 256 -15.55 -1.40 -21.68
C SER A 256 -14.20 -1.66 -21.02
N SER A 257 -13.27 -2.29 -21.74
CA SER A 257 -11.93 -2.61 -21.25
C SER A 257 -11.11 -1.36 -20.88
N THR A 258 -11.28 -0.26 -21.63
CA THR A 258 -10.69 1.04 -21.29
C THR A 258 -11.24 1.58 -19.97
N TRP A 259 -12.55 1.44 -19.74
CA TRP A 259 -13.20 1.91 -18.52
C TRP A 259 -12.92 1.01 -17.32
N TRP A 260 -12.73 -0.29 -17.53
CA TRP A 260 -12.15 -1.19 -16.52
C TRP A 260 -10.74 -0.75 -16.14
N ALA A 261 -9.87 -0.46 -17.11
CA ALA A 261 -8.53 0.02 -16.84
C ALA A 261 -8.55 1.34 -16.04
N ILE A 262 -9.46 2.27 -16.38
CA ILE A 262 -9.67 3.51 -15.62
C ILE A 262 -10.18 3.22 -14.20
N HIS A 263 -11.17 2.35 -14.05
CA HIS A 263 -11.71 1.96 -12.73
C HIS A 263 -10.62 1.40 -11.82
N ILE A 264 -9.87 0.41 -12.31
CA ILE A 264 -8.77 -0.23 -11.57
C ILE A 264 -7.67 0.79 -11.25
N SER A 265 -7.34 1.68 -12.18
CA SER A 265 -6.41 2.79 -11.95
C SER A 265 -6.85 3.71 -10.82
N ILE A 266 -8.14 4.04 -10.72
CA ILE A 266 -8.67 4.83 -9.60
C ILE A 266 -8.53 4.05 -8.29
N CYS A 267 -8.87 2.76 -8.24
CA CYS A 267 -8.80 1.95 -7.02
C CYS A 267 -7.41 1.93 -6.38
N PHE A 268 -6.35 1.92 -7.18
CA PHE A 268 -4.95 1.87 -6.72
C PHE A 268 -4.22 3.22 -6.76
N SER A 269 -4.94 4.31 -7.00
CA SER A 269 -4.39 5.67 -7.00
C SER A 269 -4.05 6.16 -5.60
N GLU A 270 -3.04 7.00 -5.47
CA GLU A 270 -2.80 7.76 -4.22
C GLU A 270 -3.94 8.74 -3.89
N ARG A 271 -4.79 9.04 -4.88
CA ARG A 271 -5.99 9.88 -4.75
C ARG A 271 -7.26 9.06 -4.94
N ASN A 272 -7.33 7.87 -4.36
CA ASN A 272 -8.44 6.95 -4.54
C ASN A 272 -9.60 7.19 -3.56
N GLU A 273 -9.46 8.03 -2.53
CA GLU A 273 -10.56 8.21 -1.57
C GLU A 273 -11.52 9.34 -1.93
N PRO A 274 -12.84 9.20 -1.71
CA PRO A 274 -13.51 8.09 -1.03
C PRO A 274 -13.95 6.95 -1.98
N TYR A 275 -13.37 6.85 -3.18
CA TYR A 275 -13.76 5.83 -4.17
C TYR A 275 -13.36 4.42 -3.72
N ALA A 276 -12.16 4.20 -3.20
CA ALA A 276 -11.75 2.89 -2.71
C ALA A 276 -12.59 2.44 -1.50
N ALA A 277 -12.77 3.31 -0.50
CA ALA A 277 -13.63 3.03 0.65
C ALA A 277 -15.09 2.78 0.26
N PHE A 278 -15.59 3.37 -0.83
CA PHE A 278 -16.93 3.10 -1.36
C PHE A 278 -17.11 1.62 -1.68
N PHE A 279 -16.17 1.00 -2.39
CA PHE A 279 -16.25 -0.42 -2.75
C PHE A 279 -16.00 -1.33 -1.55
N GLN A 280 -14.99 -1.02 -0.73
CA GLN A 280 -14.61 -1.87 0.42
C GLN A 280 -15.65 -1.85 1.56
N SER A 281 -16.52 -0.83 1.61
CA SER A 281 -17.58 -0.74 2.62
C SER A 281 -18.86 -1.50 2.25
N LEU A 282 -18.93 -2.05 1.04
CA LEU A 282 -20.04 -2.85 0.53
C LEU A 282 -19.72 -4.35 0.62
N ASP A 283 -20.74 -5.16 0.86
CA ASP A 283 -20.57 -6.62 0.97
C ASP A 283 -20.33 -7.24 -0.42
N ASN A 284 -19.22 -7.95 -0.60
CA ASN A 284 -18.88 -8.63 -1.85
C ASN A 284 -19.22 -10.13 -1.86
N LEU A 285 -19.76 -10.66 -0.76
CA LEU A 285 -20.23 -12.04 -0.64
C LEU A 285 -21.73 -12.12 -0.92
N SER A 286 -22.56 -11.46 -0.12
CA SER A 286 -24.02 -11.48 -0.30
C SER A 286 -24.51 -10.43 -1.29
N LYS A 287 -23.73 -9.36 -1.48
CA LYS A 287 -24.10 -8.18 -2.30
C LYS A 287 -25.46 -7.60 -1.88
N ASP A 288 -25.71 -7.57 -0.56
CA ASP A 288 -26.95 -7.05 -0.01
C ASP A 288 -27.07 -5.53 -0.19
N TRP A 289 -28.33 -5.07 -0.29
CA TRP A 289 -28.65 -3.65 -0.37
C TRP A 289 -28.31 -2.91 0.93
N LEU A 290 -27.42 -1.93 0.84
CA LEU A 290 -27.04 -1.06 1.93
C LEU A 290 -27.65 0.34 1.75
N LYS A 291 -28.22 0.91 2.82
CA LYS A 291 -28.70 2.30 2.80
C LYS A 291 -27.53 3.27 2.62
N TRP A 292 -27.74 4.31 1.81
CA TRP A 292 -26.71 5.33 1.52
C TRP A 292 -26.14 6.00 2.77
N ASP A 293 -26.98 6.33 3.75
CA ASP A 293 -26.52 6.91 5.01
C ASP A 293 -25.67 5.96 5.84
N SER A 294 -26.01 4.66 5.83
CA SER A 294 -25.19 3.62 6.48
C SER A 294 -23.84 3.48 5.80
N LEU A 295 -23.78 3.53 4.46
CA LEU A 295 -22.52 3.52 3.71
C LEU A 295 -21.66 4.74 4.05
N LYS A 296 -22.23 5.96 4.02
CA LYS A 296 -21.52 7.18 4.41
C LYS A 296 -20.92 7.07 5.81
N ASN A 297 -21.69 6.54 6.77
CA ASN A 297 -21.21 6.35 8.13
C ASN A 297 -20.03 5.36 8.21
N ARG A 298 -20.09 4.23 7.49
CA ARG A 298 -18.96 3.29 7.39
C ARG A 298 -17.71 3.96 6.83
N ILE A 299 -17.85 4.71 5.74
CA ILE A 299 -16.72 5.41 5.10
C ILE A 299 -16.16 6.50 6.00
N ASN A 300 -17.01 7.26 6.70
CA ASN A 300 -16.58 8.29 7.65
C ASN A 300 -15.71 7.72 8.78
N LEU A 301 -16.00 6.49 9.24
CA LEU A 301 -15.19 5.82 10.28
C LEU A 301 -13.81 5.41 9.77
N VAL A 302 -13.69 5.05 8.48
CA VAL A 302 -12.41 4.68 7.86
C VAL A 302 -11.58 5.92 7.50
N ILE A 303 -12.24 7.03 7.21
CA ILE A 303 -11.64 8.28 6.75
C ILE A 303 -11.62 9.32 7.89
N GLU A 304 -10.78 9.06 8.90
CA GLU A 304 -10.75 9.84 10.17
C GLU A 304 -10.33 11.32 10.02
N ASP A 305 -9.54 11.67 9.00
CA ASP A 305 -8.91 13.01 8.88
C ASP A 305 -9.56 13.96 7.86
N ALA A 306 -10.66 13.56 7.20
CA ALA A 306 -11.30 14.42 6.21
C ALA A 306 -12.31 15.38 6.83
N ALA A 307 -12.32 16.64 6.39
CA ALA A 307 -13.44 17.54 6.67
C ALA A 307 -14.74 16.91 6.12
N LYS A 308 -15.69 16.61 7.03
CA LYS A 308 -16.95 15.90 6.72
C LYS A 308 -17.68 16.46 5.49
N GLY A 309 -17.73 17.78 5.34
CA GLY A 309 -18.36 18.43 4.18
C GLY A 309 -17.64 18.18 2.84
N SER A 310 -16.31 18.04 2.84
CA SER A 310 -15.57 17.65 1.63
C SER A 310 -15.79 16.19 1.29
N LEU A 311 -15.91 15.32 2.29
CA LEU A 311 -16.13 13.89 2.10
C LEU A 311 -17.52 13.61 1.51
N ASP A 312 -18.57 14.23 2.04
CA ASP A 312 -19.94 14.10 1.50
C ASP A 312 -20.03 14.57 0.04
N SER A 313 -19.42 15.72 -0.27
CA SER A 313 -19.34 16.24 -1.64
C SER A 313 -18.64 15.27 -2.58
N ASN A 314 -17.51 14.70 -2.14
CA ASN A 314 -16.74 13.76 -2.95
C ASN A 314 -17.46 12.42 -3.12
N LEU A 315 -18.14 11.91 -2.09
CA LEU A 315 -18.96 10.70 -2.16
C LEU A 315 -20.13 10.86 -3.12
N GLN A 316 -20.75 12.04 -3.18
CA GLN A 316 -21.80 12.32 -4.16
C GLN A 316 -21.26 12.23 -5.59
N GLY A 317 -20.08 12.79 -5.86
CA GLY A 317 -19.42 12.69 -7.16
C GLY A 317 -19.05 11.25 -7.53
N VAL A 318 -18.56 10.47 -6.56
CA VAL A 318 -18.27 9.03 -6.73
C VAL A 318 -19.55 8.27 -7.08
N ARG A 319 -20.62 8.42 -6.31
CA ARG A 319 -21.92 7.75 -6.60
C ARG A 319 -22.42 8.12 -7.99
N GLY A 320 -22.27 9.39 -8.38
CA GLY A 320 -22.67 9.88 -9.69
C GLY A 320 -21.90 9.27 -10.86
N MET A 321 -20.78 8.56 -10.64
CA MET A 321 -20.08 7.79 -11.69
C MET A 321 -20.87 6.56 -12.15
N PHE A 322 -21.73 6.02 -11.28
CA PHE A 322 -22.47 4.77 -11.48
C PHE A 322 -23.96 5.00 -11.72
N GLN A 323 -24.34 6.17 -12.24
CA GLN A 323 -25.73 6.54 -12.51
C GLN A 323 -25.87 7.12 -13.91
N ASN A 324 -27.05 6.94 -14.51
CA ASN A 324 -27.40 7.47 -15.82
C ASN A 324 -26.39 7.01 -16.90
N ASP A 325 -26.21 7.81 -17.97
CA ASP A 325 -25.33 7.50 -19.11
C ASP A 325 -23.83 7.71 -18.81
N ARG A 326 -23.40 7.34 -17.61
CA ARG A 326 -22.00 7.47 -17.18
C ARG A 326 -21.27 6.17 -17.48
N PRO A 327 -20.05 6.22 -18.04
CA PRO A 327 -19.40 5.01 -18.54
C PRO A 327 -19.12 3.93 -17.48
N LEU A 328 -19.00 4.26 -16.19
CA LEU A 328 -18.86 3.25 -15.14
C LEU A 328 -20.20 2.65 -14.70
N ALA A 329 -21.33 3.30 -14.98
CA ALA A 329 -22.65 2.72 -14.77
C ALA A 329 -22.88 1.52 -15.70
N ASP A 330 -22.50 1.67 -16.97
CA ASP A 330 -22.63 0.64 -18.01
C ASP A 330 -21.75 -0.59 -17.75
N LEU A 331 -20.76 -0.51 -16.86
CA LEU A 331 -19.97 -1.68 -16.45
C LEU A 331 -20.68 -2.59 -15.44
N GLY A 332 -21.75 -2.12 -14.80
CA GLY A 332 -22.47 -2.90 -13.79
C GLY A 332 -21.70 -3.15 -12.50
N LEU A 333 -20.78 -2.24 -12.15
CA LEU A 333 -19.97 -2.34 -10.94
C LEU A 333 -20.80 -2.10 -9.67
N ILE A 334 -21.72 -1.14 -9.72
CA ILE A 334 -22.57 -0.71 -8.60
C ILE A 334 -24.01 -0.64 -9.08
N GLU A 335 -24.92 -1.21 -8.29
CA GLU A 335 -26.35 -1.04 -8.50
C GLU A 335 -26.92 -0.02 -7.51
N ILE A 336 -27.83 0.83 -7.98
CA ILE A 336 -28.42 1.90 -7.18
C ILE A 336 -29.93 1.89 -7.33
N ARG A 337 -30.63 1.76 -6.19
CA ARG A 337 -32.09 1.86 -6.11
C ARG A 337 -32.49 3.18 -5.45
N LYS A 338 -33.46 3.86 -6.06
CA LYS A 338 -34.15 5.03 -5.50
C LYS A 338 -35.61 4.64 -5.27
N ASN A 339 -36.15 4.86 -4.07
CA ASN A 339 -37.60 4.79 -3.88
C ASN A 339 -38.20 6.12 -4.35
N HIS A 340 -39.23 6.06 -5.19
CA HIS A 340 -39.83 7.23 -5.85
C HIS A 340 -40.49 8.25 -4.91
N GLU A 341 -40.62 7.95 -3.61
CA GLU A 341 -41.33 8.80 -2.64
C GLU A 341 -40.41 9.63 -1.73
N ASP A 342 -39.11 9.31 -1.63
CA ASP A 342 -38.17 10.09 -0.80
C ASP A 342 -36.72 9.90 -1.26
N ASP A 343 -36.07 10.97 -1.74
CA ASP A 343 -34.65 11.00 -2.13
C ASP A 343 -33.71 10.62 -0.95
N LYS A 344 -34.24 10.53 0.27
CA LYS A 344 -33.55 10.05 1.47
C LYS A 344 -33.40 8.53 1.56
N GLN A 345 -34.04 7.75 0.69
CA GLN A 345 -33.99 6.27 0.73
C GLN A 345 -33.19 5.66 -0.42
N ILE A 346 -32.00 6.19 -0.69
CA ILE A 346 -31.09 5.59 -1.67
C ILE A 346 -30.47 4.33 -1.06
N GLN A 347 -30.53 3.23 -1.81
CA GLN A 347 -29.81 2.00 -1.49
C GLN A 347 -28.80 1.67 -2.59
N VAL A 348 -27.68 1.09 -2.18
CA VAL A 348 -26.56 0.74 -3.07
C VAL A 348 -26.05 -0.65 -2.73
N ARG A 349 -25.53 -1.36 -3.72
CA ARG A 349 -24.81 -2.63 -3.55
C ARG A 349 -23.74 -2.79 -4.62
N LEU A 350 -22.81 -3.73 -4.41
CA LEU A 350 -21.93 -4.19 -5.48
C LEU A 350 -22.76 -4.93 -6.53
N GLY A 351 -22.47 -4.68 -7.80
CA GLY A 351 -23.06 -5.41 -8.91
C GLY A 351 -22.34 -6.74 -9.17
N SER A 352 -22.65 -7.35 -10.32
CA SER A 352 -22.05 -8.62 -10.75
C SER A 352 -21.56 -8.49 -12.20
N PRO A 353 -20.52 -7.68 -12.43
CA PRO A 353 -20.06 -7.39 -13.77
C PRO A 353 -19.36 -8.62 -14.37
N LYS A 354 -19.31 -8.71 -15.69
CA LYS A 354 -18.58 -9.77 -16.39
C LYS A 354 -17.07 -9.53 -16.29
N LEU A 355 -16.35 -10.45 -15.65
CA LEU A 355 -14.89 -10.41 -15.51
C LEU A 355 -14.19 -11.27 -16.59
N THR A 356 -13.36 -10.64 -17.41
CA THR A 356 -12.46 -11.34 -18.34
C THR A 356 -11.08 -11.52 -17.71
N ASP A 357 -10.28 -12.43 -18.27
CA ASP A 357 -8.93 -12.69 -17.77
C ASP A 357 -8.03 -11.46 -17.87
N GLU A 358 -8.18 -10.66 -18.94
CA GLU A 358 -7.43 -9.43 -19.15
C GLU A 358 -7.72 -8.39 -18.06
N ILE A 359 -8.97 -8.31 -17.60
CA ILE A 359 -9.35 -7.42 -16.48
C ILE A 359 -8.65 -7.89 -15.21
N ILE A 360 -8.76 -9.18 -14.90
CA ILE A 360 -8.22 -9.76 -13.66
C ILE A 360 -6.69 -9.66 -13.65
N ILE A 361 -6.00 -9.99 -14.73
CA ILE A 361 -4.53 -9.96 -14.77
C ILE A 361 -3.99 -8.54 -14.70
N HIS A 362 -4.68 -7.57 -15.32
CA HIS A 362 -4.29 -6.17 -15.22
C HIS A 362 -4.52 -5.63 -13.80
N ALA A 363 -5.66 -5.95 -13.20
CA ALA A 363 -5.94 -5.60 -11.80
C ALA A 363 -4.92 -6.25 -10.85
N LEU A 364 -4.54 -7.50 -11.08
CA LEU A 364 -3.55 -8.21 -10.28
C LEU A 364 -2.16 -7.56 -10.38
N ALA A 365 -1.78 -7.12 -11.58
CA ALA A 365 -0.54 -6.37 -11.78
C ALA A 365 -0.55 -5.01 -11.07
N MET A 366 -1.70 -4.31 -11.10
CA MET A 366 -1.89 -3.05 -10.36
C MET A 366 -1.79 -3.26 -8.85
N LEU A 367 -2.43 -4.30 -8.32
CA LEU A 367 -2.33 -4.69 -6.90
C LEU A 367 -0.88 -4.95 -6.50
N LYS A 368 -0.16 -5.78 -7.27
CA LYS A 368 1.26 -6.08 -7.02
C LYS A 368 2.10 -4.80 -7.02
N PHE A 369 1.93 -3.95 -8.03
CA PHE A 369 2.71 -2.74 -8.20
C PHE A 369 2.52 -1.74 -7.05
N HIS A 370 1.27 -1.56 -6.59
CA HIS A 370 0.92 -0.54 -5.60
C HIS A 370 0.96 -1.04 -4.15
N SER A 371 0.60 -2.30 -3.88
CA SER A 371 0.44 -2.82 -2.52
C SER A 371 1.53 -3.81 -2.10
N PHE A 372 2.20 -4.48 -3.04
CA PHE A 372 3.16 -5.56 -2.75
C PHE A 372 4.45 -5.41 -3.55
N LYS A 373 4.94 -4.17 -3.66
CA LYS A 373 6.14 -3.85 -4.43
C LYS A 373 7.32 -4.72 -3.98
N SER A 374 8.02 -5.31 -4.95
CA SER A 374 9.17 -6.21 -4.74
C SER A 374 8.85 -7.57 -4.09
N ARG A 375 7.59 -7.90 -3.79
CA ARG A 375 7.22 -9.26 -3.33
C ARG A 375 6.98 -10.17 -4.53
N SER A 376 7.67 -11.31 -4.54
CA SER A 376 7.47 -12.35 -5.55
C SER A 376 6.26 -13.22 -5.27
N THR A 377 5.86 -13.35 -4.00
CA THR A 377 4.72 -14.17 -3.57
C THR A 377 3.96 -13.46 -2.45
N VAL A 378 2.63 -13.52 -2.54
CA VAL A 378 1.70 -12.90 -1.59
C VAL A 378 0.60 -13.89 -1.25
N ASP A 379 0.23 -13.96 0.03
CA ASP A 379 -0.84 -14.83 0.47
C ASP A 379 -2.18 -14.32 -0.02
N PHE A 380 -3.09 -15.24 -0.37
CA PHE A 380 -4.41 -14.89 -0.85
C PHE A 380 -5.19 -14.06 0.19
N SER A 381 -4.96 -14.31 1.48
CA SER A 381 -5.57 -13.50 2.55
C SER A 381 -5.13 -12.02 2.52
N GLU A 382 -3.87 -11.74 2.14
CA GLU A 382 -3.36 -10.38 1.98
C GLU A 382 -3.98 -9.70 0.76
N ILE A 383 -4.20 -10.44 -0.33
CA ILE A 383 -4.90 -9.96 -1.53
C ILE A 383 -6.34 -9.54 -1.20
N ILE A 384 -7.04 -10.33 -0.38
CA ILE A 384 -8.41 -10.00 0.07
C ILE A 384 -8.40 -8.76 0.96
N LYS A 385 -7.47 -8.67 1.93
CA LYS A 385 -7.32 -7.50 2.81
C LYS A 385 -7.02 -6.21 2.05
N ALA A 386 -6.32 -6.29 0.91
CA ALA A 386 -6.06 -5.14 0.06
C ALA A 386 -7.29 -4.67 -0.76
N GLY A 387 -8.46 -5.26 -0.56
CA GLY A 387 -9.71 -4.87 -1.23
C GLY A 387 -9.86 -5.40 -2.65
N PHE A 388 -8.97 -6.29 -3.11
CA PHE A 388 -8.91 -6.72 -4.50
C PHE A 388 -10.23 -7.30 -5.02
N ALA A 389 -10.84 -8.21 -4.25
CA ALA A 389 -12.12 -8.83 -4.60
C ALA A 389 -13.26 -7.79 -4.68
N HIS A 390 -13.27 -6.78 -3.80
CA HIS A 390 -14.25 -5.69 -3.82
C HIS A 390 -14.13 -4.84 -5.08
N PHE A 391 -12.90 -4.51 -5.51
CA PHE A 391 -12.65 -3.75 -6.74
C PHE A 391 -13.03 -4.52 -8.01
N LEU A 392 -13.09 -5.85 -7.94
CA LEU A 392 -13.59 -6.69 -9.05
C LEU A 392 -15.08 -7.03 -8.90
N CYS A 393 -15.75 -6.56 -7.84
CA CYS A 393 -17.14 -6.86 -7.51
C CYS A 393 -17.43 -8.38 -7.46
N CYS A 394 -16.49 -9.15 -6.94
CA CYS A 394 -16.62 -10.60 -6.77
C CYS A 394 -16.32 -11.02 -5.33
N SER A 395 -16.82 -12.18 -4.95
CA SER A 395 -16.51 -12.81 -3.68
C SER A 395 -15.08 -13.37 -3.68
N PRO A 396 -14.47 -13.58 -2.50
CA PRO A 396 -13.17 -14.24 -2.42
C PRO A 396 -13.15 -15.63 -3.08
N GLU A 397 -14.27 -16.36 -3.06
CA GLU A 397 -14.36 -17.69 -3.68
C GLU A 397 -14.44 -17.60 -5.21
N GLU A 398 -15.23 -16.69 -5.76
CA GLU A 398 -15.23 -16.44 -7.22
C GLU A 398 -13.84 -16.01 -7.70
N LEU A 399 -13.18 -15.13 -6.96
CA LEU A 399 -11.81 -14.72 -7.27
C LEU A 399 -10.84 -15.92 -7.29
N ARG A 400 -10.91 -16.78 -6.26
CA ARG A 400 -10.12 -18.02 -6.20
C ARG A 400 -10.36 -18.89 -7.42
N GLN A 401 -11.62 -19.08 -7.81
CA GLN A 401 -11.98 -19.86 -9.00
C GLN A 401 -11.42 -19.25 -10.29
N HIS A 402 -11.48 -17.93 -10.45
CA HIS A 402 -10.87 -17.26 -11.59
C HIS A 402 -9.36 -17.46 -11.64
N LEU A 403 -8.64 -17.25 -10.52
CA LEU A 403 -7.18 -17.42 -10.46
C LEU A 403 -6.78 -18.88 -10.71
N ARG A 404 -7.49 -19.86 -10.14
CA ARG A 404 -7.28 -21.28 -10.40
C ARG A 404 -7.45 -21.61 -11.88
N ARG A 405 -8.54 -21.16 -12.50
CA ARG A 405 -8.79 -21.38 -13.94
C ARG A 405 -7.72 -20.73 -14.80
N MET A 406 -7.36 -19.47 -14.52
CA MET A 406 -6.34 -18.74 -15.27
C MET A 406 -4.95 -19.37 -15.15
N ASN A 407 -4.59 -19.92 -13.98
CA ASN A 407 -3.32 -20.62 -13.77
C ASN A 407 -3.19 -21.89 -14.62
N GLN A 408 -4.31 -22.52 -14.99
CA GLN A 408 -4.33 -23.72 -15.82
C GLN A 408 -4.16 -23.40 -17.32
N THR A 409 -4.48 -22.18 -17.76
CA THR A 409 -4.36 -21.79 -19.17
C THR A 409 -2.93 -21.38 -19.52
N ASN A 410 -2.45 -21.70 -20.72
CA ASN A 410 -1.08 -21.35 -21.13
C ASN A 410 -0.88 -19.84 -21.30
N THR A 411 -1.96 -19.07 -21.49
CA THR A 411 -1.91 -17.62 -21.74
C THR A 411 -1.31 -16.83 -20.58
N TRP A 412 -1.57 -17.24 -19.33
CA TRP A 412 -1.25 -16.44 -18.14
C TRP A 412 -0.14 -17.01 -17.25
N LYS A 413 0.37 -18.21 -17.57
CA LYS A 413 1.44 -18.88 -16.80
C LYS A 413 2.71 -18.04 -16.69
N ASP A 414 3.01 -17.24 -17.71
CA ASP A 414 4.18 -16.37 -17.69
C ASP A 414 3.98 -15.09 -16.87
N TYR A 415 2.78 -14.84 -16.33
CA TYR A 415 2.45 -13.66 -15.54
C TYR A 415 2.37 -13.98 -14.05
N PHE A 416 1.68 -15.06 -13.69
CA PHE A 416 1.52 -15.45 -12.30
C PHE A 416 1.31 -16.96 -12.17
N SER A 417 1.49 -17.48 -10.96
CA SER A 417 1.02 -18.80 -10.59
C SER A 417 0.16 -18.73 -9.33
N PHE A 418 -0.85 -19.58 -9.27
CA PHE A 418 -1.72 -19.74 -8.11
C PHE A 418 -1.50 -21.10 -7.47
N THR A 419 -1.10 -21.11 -6.20
CA THR A 419 -0.84 -22.33 -5.44
C THR A 419 -1.92 -22.50 -4.39
N GLU A 420 -2.54 -23.67 -4.38
CA GLU A 420 -3.56 -24.04 -3.40
C GLU A 420 -2.96 -24.99 -2.38
N ALA A 421 -3.00 -24.58 -1.13
CA ALA A 421 -2.57 -25.37 0.01
C ALA A 421 -3.57 -25.13 1.13
N VAL A 422 -3.80 -26.14 1.98
CA VAL A 422 -4.77 -26.05 3.07
C VAL A 422 -4.46 -24.82 3.94
N ASN A 423 -5.34 -23.81 3.87
CA ASN A 423 -5.24 -22.51 4.54
C ASN A 423 -4.04 -21.62 4.15
N LEU A 424 -3.37 -21.87 3.02
CA LEU A 424 -2.15 -21.17 2.58
C LEU A 424 -2.16 -20.87 1.07
N ASP A 425 -3.34 -20.61 0.51
CA ASP A 425 -3.46 -20.16 -0.89
C ASP A 425 -2.56 -18.95 -1.12
N SER A 426 -1.78 -18.95 -2.21
CA SER A 426 -0.85 -17.87 -2.52
C SER A 426 -0.76 -17.62 -4.02
N VAL A 427 -0.46 -16.36 -4.35
CA VAL A 427 -0.18 -15.93 -5.72
C VAL A 427 1.30 -15.58 -5.81
N SER A 428 2.00 -16.26 -6.73
CA SER A 428 3.36 -15.87 -7.10
C SER A 428 3.34 -15.09 -8.41
N PHE A 429 4.13 -14.03 -8.48
CA PHE A 429 4.20 -13.11 -9.61
C PHE A 429 5.52 -13.26 -10.35
N THR A 430 5.45 -13.20 -11.68
CA THR A 430 6.63 -13.05 -12.52
C THR A 430 6.88 -11.56 -12.80
N GLU A 431 7.96 -11.25 -13.52
CA GLU A 431 8.24 -9.91 -14.03
C GLU A 431 7.20 -9.39 -15.03
N ARG A 432 6.49 -10.30 -15.74
CA ARG A 432 5.45 -9.89 -16.71
C ARG A 432 4.16 -9.42 -16.06
N CYS A 433 3.92 -9.76 -14.79
CA CYS A 433 2.86 -9.15 -14.00
C CYS A 433 3.26 -7.72 -13.61
N ASP A 434 3.22 -6.86 -14.62
CA ASP A 434 3.52 -5.43 -14.56
C ASP A 434 2.38 -4.68 -15.27
N PRO A 435 1.84 -3.59 -14.69
CA PRO A 435 0.78 -2.81 -15.29
C PRO A 435 1.06 -2.33 -16.71
N LYS A 436 2.31 -1.98 -17.04
CA LYS A 436 2.70 -1.52 -18.38
C LYS A 436 2.60 -2.63 -19.42
N ILE A 437 2.79 -3.88 -18.99
CA ILE A 437 2.72 -5.07 -19.85
C ILE A 437 1.27 -5.55 -19.98
N THR A 438 0.52 -5.60 -18.88
CA THR A 438 -0.84 -6.16 -18.84
C THR A 438 -1.91 -5.21 -19.39
N LEU A 439 -1.64 -3.89 -19.42
CA LEU A 439 -2.56 -2.89 -19.97
C LEU A 439 -2.83 -3.11 -21.46
N LEU A 440 -1.79 -3.42 -22.25
CA LEU A 440 -1.94 -3.52 -23.70
C LEU A 440 -2.89 -4.66 -24.10
N PRO A 441 -2.75 -5.89 -23.57
CA PRO A 441 -3.74 -6.95 -23.78
C PRO A 441 -5.17 -6.54 -23.40
N LEU A 442 -5.35 -5.82 -22.28
CA LEU A 442 -6.66 -5.34 -21.88
C LEU A 442 -7.26 -4.37 -22.90
N LEU A 443 -6.49 -3.40 -23.40
CA LEU A 443 -6.98 -2.39 -24.35
C LEU A 443 -7.21 -2.94 -25.77
N GLN A 444 -6.47 -3.98 -26.17
CA GLN A 444 -6.49 -4.51 -27.54
C GLN A 444 -7.36 -5.77 -27.70
N TYR A 445 -7.33 -6.67 -26.73
CA TYR A 445 -7.98 -7.99 -26.80
C TYR A 445 -9.10 -8.17 -25.78
N GLY A 446 -9.24 -7.25 -24.81
CA GLY A 446 -10.33 -7.28 -23.84
C GLY A 446 -11.69 -7.27 -24.54
N ASN A 447 -12.48 -8.30 -24.29
CA ASN A 447 -13.85 -8.38 -24.79
C ASN A 447 -14.71 -7.29 -24.16
N ASP A 448 -15.74 -6.86 -24.89
CA ASP A 448 -16.69 -5.88 -24.37
C ASP A 448 -17.57 -6.51 -23.29
N THR A 449 -17.81 -5.76 -22.23
CA THR A 449 -18.48 -6.20 -20.98
C THR A 449 -19.52 -5.18 -20.52
N TRP A 450 -20.04 -4.35 -21.43
CA TRP A 450 -21.17 -3.49 -21.13
C TRP A 450 -22.39 -4.32 -20.69
N LEU A 451 -23.19 -3.76 -19.78
CA LEU A 451 -24.46 -4.32 -19.30
C LEU A 451 -25.54 -4.37 -20.38
#